data_AF-A0A5M9ZKN9-F1
#
_entry.id   AF-A0A5M9ZKN9-F1
#
_cell.length_a   1.000
_cell.length_b   1.000
_cell.length_c   1.000
_cell.angle_alpha   90.00
_cell.angle_beta   90.00
_cell.angle_gamma   90.00
#
_symmetry.space_group_name_H-M   'P 1'
#
loop_
_entity.id
_entity.type
_entity.pdbx_description
1 polymer ?
#
loop_
_entity_poly.entity_id
_entity_poly.type
_entity_poly.pdbx_seq_one_letter_code
_entity_poly.pdbx_strand_id
1 'polypeptide(L)'
;MGFDDGLGDMDDDALRESFDDAADALAGRLIRLAWTAVRDGGEPEARRMAEYARLRRDRASTRMDDRERMIALIRAWRARRDALEGLP
;
A
#
# COMPACT_ATOMS: atom_id res chain seq x y z
N MET A 1 -23.75 1.33 1.19
CA MET A 1 -23.22 2.70 1.13
C MET A 1 -21.89 2.59 0.40
N GLY A 2 -21.83 2.96 -0.88
CA GLY A 2 -20.55 3.04 -1.58
C GLY A 2 -19.82 4.24 -1.02
N PHE A 3 -18.67 4.02 -0.39
CA PHE A 3 -17.77 5.12 -0.07
C PHE A 3 -17.25 5.63 -1.41
N ASP A 4 -17.72 6.81 -1.81
CA ASP A 4 -17.08 7.52 -2.89
C ASP A 4 -15.74 8.01 -2.34
N ASP A 5 -14.67 7.30 -2.67
CA ASP A 5 -13.33 7.60 -2.16
C ASP A 5 -12.73 8.87 -2.83
N GLY A 6 -13.49 9.58 -3.66
CA GLY A 6 -13.08 10.75 -4.44
C GLY A 6 -12.07 10.48 -5.56
N LEU A 7 -11.51 9.26 -5.64
CA LEU A 7 -10.41 8.92 -6.55
C LEU A 7 -10.78 9.01 -8.04
N GLY A 8 -12.05 8.84 -8.39
CA GLY A 8 -12.52 8.91 -9.78
C GLY A 8 -12.49 10.33 -10.35
N ASP A 9 -12.72 11.32 -9.48
CA ASP A 9 -12.85 12.74 -9.84
C ASP A 9 -11.55 13.54 -9.70
N MET A 10 -10.48 12.93 -9.14
CA MET A 10 -9.16 13.57 -9.01
C MET A 10 -8.52 13.84 -10.38
N ASP A 11 -7.83 14.96 -10.51
CA ASP A 11 -6.90 15.15 -11.63
C ASP A 11 -5.73 14.14 -11.56
N ASP A 12 -4.96 14.04 -12.66
CA ASP A 12 -3.89 13.05 -12.78
C ASP A 12 -2.76 13.25 -11.75
N ASP A 13 -2.47 14.50 -11.38
CA ASP A 13 -1.42 14.80 -10.41
C ASP A 13 -1.87 14.42 -8.99
N ALA A 14 -3.10 14.78 -8.61
CA ALA A 14 -3.69 14.40 -7.32
C ALA A 14 -3.88 12.87 -7.19
N LEU A 15 -4.25 12.19 -8.28
CA LEU A 15 -4.35 10.74 -8.30
C LEU A 15 -2.98 10.09 -8.14
N ARG A 16 -1.95 10.64 -8.79
CA ARG A 16 -0.57 10.17 -8.65
C ARG A 16 -0.06 10.35 -7.22
N GLU A 17 -0.27 11.52 -6.62
CA GLU A 17 0.10 11.78 -5.23
C GLU A 17 -0.58 10.78 -4.30
N SER A 18 -1.89 10.57 -4.48
CA SER A 18 -2.66 9.59 -3.72
C SER A 18 -2.15 8.15 -3.89
N PHE A 19 -1.65 7.80 -5.08
CA PHE A 19 -1.04 6.51 -5.39
C PHE A 19 0.28 6.31 -4.65
N ASP A 20 1.16 7.30 -4.72
CA ASP A 20 2.46 7.27 -4.04
C ASP A 20 2.28 7.25 -2.52
N ASP A 21 1.38 8.06 -1.97
CA ASP A 21 1.04 8.09 -0.54
C ASP A 21 0.49 6.77 -0.03
N ALA A 22 -0.43 6.14 -0.77
CA ALA A 22 -0.98 4.84 -0.39
C ALA A 22 0.10 3.76 -0.38
N ALA A 23 1.01 3.78 -1.36
CA ALA A 23 2.14 2.85 -1.42
C ALA A 23 3.08 3.04 -0.22
N ASP A 24 3.46 4.28 0.08
CA ASP A 24 4.41 4.61 1.15
C ASP A 24 3.81 4.32 2.53
N ALA A 25 2.52 4.58 2.73
CA ALA A 25 1.82 4.26 3.97
C ALA A 25 1.80 2.73 4.24
N LEU A 26 1.48 1.90 3.23
CA LEU A 26 1.49 0.46 3.39
C LEU A 26 2.93 -0.09 3.54
N ALA A 27 3.88 0.42 2.77
CA ALA A 27 5.29 0.09 2.89
C ALA A 27 5.82 0.33 4.32
N GLY A 28 5.57 1.53 4.86
CA GLY A 28 5.96 1.89 6.22
C GLY A 28 5.36 0.95 7.26
N ARG A 29 4.10 0.54 7.09
CA ARG A 29 3.45 -0.43 7.99
C ARG A 29 4.09 -1.81 7.92
N LEU A 30 4.32 -2.34 6.72
CA LEU A 30 4.96 -3.65 6.52
C LEU A 30 6.37 -3.68 7.13
N ILE A 31 7.14 -2.62 6.91
CA ILE A 31 8.48 -2.47 7.48
C ILE A 31 8.38 -2.43 9.01
N ARG A 32 7.53 -1.57 9.59
CA ARG A 32 7.37 -1.49 11.05
C ARG A 32 7.05 -2.84 11.68
N LEU A 33 6.09 -3.57 11.13
CA LEU A 33 5.71 -4.91 11.63
C LEU A 33 6.87 -5.91 11.55
N ALA A 34 7.66 -5.87 10.48
CA ALA A 34 8.83 -6.73 10.35
C ALA A 34 9.91 -6.37 11.38
N TRP A 35 10.12 -5.08 11.64
CA TRP A 35 11.06 -4.61 12.65
C TRP A 35 10.60 -4.94 14.08
N THR A 36 9.31 -4.81 14.39
CA THR A 36 8.76 -5.23 15.70
C THR A 36 9.01 -6.71 15.93
N ALA A 37 8.73 -7.57 14.93
CA ALA A 37 8.96 -9.01 15.02
C ALA A 37 10.43 -9.35 15.31
N VAL A 38 11.38 -8.68 14.63
CA VAL A 38 12.82 -8.84 14.88
C VAL A 38 13.20 -8.38 16.29
N ARG A 39 12.69 -7.23 16.73
CA ARG A 39 13.00 -6.67 18.06
C ARG A 39 12.53 -7.58 19.18
N ASP A 40 11.39 -8.24 19.01
CA ASP A 40 10.79 -9.13 19.99
C ASP A 40 11.42 -10.54 19.95
N GLY A 41 12.54 -10.72 19.24
CA GLY A 41 13.30 -11.96 19.15
C GLY A 41 12.77 -12.98 18.14
N GLY A 42 11.79 -12.58 17.33
CA GLY A 42 11.26 -13.38 16.22
C GLY A 42 12.02 -13.14 14.91
N GLU A 43 11.67 -13.91 13.89
CA GLU A 43 12.19 -13.68 12.54
C GLU A 43 11.32 -12.66 11.78
N PRO A 44 11.92 -11.84 10.89
CA PRO A 44 11.14 -10.99 10.00
C PRO A 44 10.26 -11.88 9.13
N GLU A 45 8.94 -11.74 9.28
CA GLU A 45 7.98 -12.65 8.64
C GLU A 45 8.21 -12.62 7.12
N ALA A 46 8.71 -13.72 6.55
CA ALA A 46 9.03 -13.83 5.12
C ALA A 46 7.84 -13.44 4.23
N ARG A 47 6.62 -13.67 4.73
CA ARG A 47 5.36 -13.21 4.13
C ARG A 47 5.29 -11.68 4.00
N ARG A 48 5.65 -10.92 5.03
CA ARG A 48 5.64 -9.44 5.02
C ARG A 48 6.67 -8.89 4.05
N MET A 49 7.85 -9.52 3.94
CA MET A 49 8.88 -9.13 2.98
C MET A 49 8.47 -9.44 1.53
N ALA A 50 7.86 -10.60 1.29
CA ALA A 50 7.30 -10.94 -0.02
C ALA A 50 6.19 -9.96 -0.42
N GLU A 51 5.35 -9.55 0.53
CA GLU A 51 4.30 -8.55 0.29
C GLU A 51 4.88 -7.17 -0.03
N TYR A 52 5.91 -6.73 0.69
CA TYR A 52 6.63 -5.49 0.38
C TYR A 52 7.25 -5.53 -1.03
N ALA A 53 7.87 -6.65 -1.41
CA ALA A 53 8.42 -6.83 -2.75
C ALA A 53 7.32 -6.76 -3.84
N ARG A 54 6.14 -7.34 -3.58
CA ARG A 54 4.98 -7.24 -4.47
C ARG A 54 4.51 -5.79 -4.62
N LEU A 55 4.34 -5.06 -3.51
CA LEU A 55 3.98 -3.64 -3.54
C LEU A 55 4.97 -2.82 -4.38
N ARG A 56 6.28 -3.05 -4.21
CA ARG A 56 7.31 -2.36 -4.99
C ARG A 56 7.21 -2.66 -6.49
N ARG A 57 6.92 -3.91 -6.86
CA ARG A 57 6.71 -4.31 -8.26
C ARG A 57 5.43 -3.69 -8.83
N ASP A 58 4.33 -3.71 -8.07
CA ASP A 58 3.05 -3.14 -8.50
C ASP A 58 3.19 -1.62 -8.73
N ARG A 59 3.86 -0.91 -7.81
CA ARG A 59 4.19 0.52 -7.97
C ARG A 59 5.05 0.78 -9.22
N ALA A 60 6.15 0.05 -9.39
CA ALA A 60 7.08 0.27 -10.49
C ALA A 60 6.52 -0.12 -11.87
N SER A 61 5.58 -1.06 -11.92
CA SER A 61 4.97 -1.54 -13.18
C SER A 61 3.75 -0.74 -13.61
N THR A 62 3.19 0.09 -12.73
CA THR A 62 2.00 0.89 -13.02
C THR A 62 2.41 2.13 -13.81
N ARG A 63 1.83 2.29 -15.00
CA ARG A 63 2.08 3.44 -15.85
C ARG A 63 1.27 4.64 -15.36
N MET A 64 1.76 5.84 -15.67
CA MET A 64 1.14 7.07 -15.19
C MET A 64 -0.21 7.38 -15.83
N ASP A 65 -0.47 6.86 -17.02
CA ASP A 65 -1.70 7.00 -17.78
C ASP A 65 -2.75 5.92 -17.44
N ASP A 66 -2.40 4.94 -16.61
CA ASP A 66 -3.28 3.84 -16.22
C ASP A 66 -4.05 4.18 -14.93
N ARG A 67 -4.99 5.13 -15.06
CA ARG A 67 -5.81 5.63 -13.94
C ARG A 67 -6.58 4.53 -13.24
N GLU A 68 -7.21 3.62 -14.00
CA GLU A 68 -8.00 2.52 -13.44
C GLU A 68 -7.14 1.61 -12.55
N ARG A 69 -5.92 1.28 -13.00
CA ARG A 69 -4.97 0.50 -12.21
C ARG A 69 -4.50 1.24 -10.97
N MET A 70 -4.21 2.54 -11.06
CA MET A 70 -3.86 3.34 -9.88
C MET A 70 -4.97 3.32 -8.83
N ILE A 71 -6.21 3.57 -9.23
CA ILE A 71 -7.38 3.56 -8.33
C ILE A 71 -7.54 2.18 -7.67
N ALA A 72 -7.43 1.11 -8.46
CA ALA A 72 -7.54 -0.25 -7.94
C ALA A 72 -6.44 -0.56 -6.92
N LEU A 73 -5.19 -0.16 -7.19
CA LEU A 73 -4.06 -0.35 -6.28
C LEU A 73 -4.16 0.52 -5.03
N ILE A 74 -4.57 1.78 -5.13
CA ILE A 74 -4.82 2.65 -3.97
C ILE A 74 -5.81 1.98 -3.02
N ARG A 75 -6.95 1.52 -3.54
CA ARG A 75 -7.98 0.83 -2.75
C ARG A 75 -7.43 -0.44 -2.11
N ALA A 76 -6.71 -1.26 -2.88
CA ALA A 76 -6.12 -2.49 -2.38
C ALA A 76 -5.09 -2.24 -1.28
N TRP A 77 -4.23 -1.24 -1.44
CA TRP A 77 -3.19 -0.90 -0.47
C TRP A 77 -3.76 -0.27 0.81
N ARG A 78 -4.77 0.60 0.69
CA ARG A 78 -5.50 1.14 1.85
C ARG A 78 -6.19 0.04 2.65
N ALA A 79 -7.00 -0.78 1.98
CA ALA A 79 -7.68 -1.91 2.65
C ALA A 79 -6.68 -2.88 3.30
N ARG A 80 -5.54 -3.13 2.64
CA ARG A 80 -4.51 -4.00 3.19
C ARG A 80 -3.81 -3.37 4.39
N ARG A 81 -3.51 -2.06 4.35
CA ARG A 81 -2.98 -1.31 5.49
C ARG A 81 -3.94 -1.39 6.67
N ASP A 82 -5.23 -1.13 6.45
CA ASP A 82 -6.24 -1.15 7.52
C ASP A 82 -6.34 -2.54 8.17
N ALA A 83 -6.29 -3.60 7.35
CA ALA A 83 -6.21 -4.98 7.86
C ALA A 83 -4.94 -5.28 8.68
N LEU A 84 -3.90 -4.45 8.54
CA LEU A 84 -2.66 -4.54 9.32
C LEU A 84 -2.66 -3.60 10.53
N GLU A 85 -3.55 -2.60 10.66
CA GLU A 85 -3.52 -1.61 11.74
C GLU A 85 -3.71 -2.24 13.13
N GLY A 86 -4.41 -3.38 13.23
CA GLY A 86 -4.60 -4.12 14.49
C GLY A 86 -3.46 -5.07 14.88
N LEU A 87 -2.40 -5.19 14.08
CA LEU A 87 -1.28 -6.09 14.38
C LEU A 87 -0.18 -5.38 15.20
N PRO A 88 0.45 -6.04 16.18
CA PRO A 88 1.55 -5.45 16.95
C PRO A 88 2.77 -5.15 16.08
#